data_AF-A6DF51-F1
#
_entry.id   AF-A6DF51-F1
#
_cell.length_a   1.000
_cell.length_b   1.000
_cell.length_c   1.000
_cell.angle_alpha   90.00
_cell.angle_beta   90.00
_cell.angle_gamma   90.00
#
_symmetry.space_group_name_H-M   'P 1'
#
loop_
_entity.id
_entity.type
_entity.pdbx_description
1 polymer ?
#
loop_
_entity_poly.entity_id
_entity_poly.type
_entity_poly.pdbx_seq_one_letter_code
_entity_poly.pdbx_strand_id
1 'polypeptide(L)'
;MKKIALSTEDLTYFDIKCILLQNNHQSLSDCIVRRSNEQEKGSEMNKKFSLIELLVVIAIIGILASLILPSLAQARKTARSSICLNNQKQIYTAELMWAGDNEGLIIYCYNGEDWNARSYDDMLGEYMGRELSGTIKRKNGMEVGDSTSKVNDVFQCPEDTLENHWDNFIRRTYSRNSGPNFWDGVSFGSEDEVWLESIQLKFSEIDDASRVMLTSEKAINFNSLGRKGQSRLFRPTDQYEGEQFDLHGSYKYNYTFVDGSTKTMSIFAGIGDGDINNPLGIWTRVSGD
;
A
#
# COMPACT_ATOMS: atom_id res chain seq x y z
N MET A 1 49.94 3.32 -24.26
CA MET A 1 49.98 2.85 -22.87
C MET A 1 48.68 3.19 -22.16
N LYS A 2 47.79 2.22 -21.99
CA LYS A 2 46.72 2.19 -20.99
C LYS A 2 46.62 0.74 -20.54
N LYS A 3 46.84 0.50 -19.25
CA LYS A 3 46.90 -0.82 -18.61
C LYS A 3 45.49 -1.41 -18.57
N ILE A 4 45.33 -2.63 -19.10
CA ILE A 4 44.21 -3.51 -18.76
C ILE A 4 44.64 -4.25 -17.49
N ALA A 5 43.96 -3.98 -16.38
CA ALA A 5 44.06 -4.78 -15.17
C ALA A 5 42.97 -5.87 -15.27
N LEU A 6 43.38 -7.14 -15.34
CA LEU A 6 42.51 -8.28 -15.13
C LEU A 6 42.85 -8.88 -13.76
N SER A 7 41.82 -9.06 -12.94
CA SER A 7 41.88 -9.58 -11.58
C SER A 7 42.38 -11.02 -11.54
N THR A 8 43.20 -11.31 -10.55
CA THR A 8 44.03 -12.52 -10.40
C THR A 8 43.33 -13.66 -9.66
N GLU A 9 42.06 -13.94 -9.92
CA GLU A 9 41.33 -14.97 -9.14
C GLU A 9 41.09 -16.31 -9.85
N ASP A 10 41.41 -16.49 -11.13
CA ASP A 10 41.24 -17.79 -11.80
C ASP A 10 42.41 -18.14 -12.74
N LEU A 11 43.62 -18.26 -12.19
CA LEU A 11 44.77 -18.84 -12.91
C LEU A 11 45.33 -20.02 -12.11
N THR A 12 44.99 -21.23 -12.56
CA THR A 12 45.56 -22.45 -12.00
C THR A 12 47.03 -22.60 -12.41
N TYR A 13 47.83 -23.22 -11.54
CA TYR A 13 49.29 -23.39 -11.61
C TYR A 13 49.85 -23.99 -12.93
N PHE A 14 48.98 -24.45 -13.84
CA PHE A 14 49.35 -25.01 -15.15
C PHE A 14 49.56 -23.96 -16.25
N ASP A 15 48.98 -22.76 -16.15
CA ASP A 15 49.06 -21.73 -17.20
C ASP A 15 50.39 -20.96 -17.23
N ILE A 16 51.18 -21.02 -16.15
CA ILE A 16 52.44 -20.27 -16.03
C ILE A 16 53.60 -20.97 -16.78
N LYS A 17 53.46 -22.25 -17.14
CA LYS A 17 54.55 -23.00 -17.80
C LYS A 17 54.73 -22.68 -19.29
N CYS A 18 53.79 -21.96 -19.91
CA CYS A 18 53.91 -21.50 -21.30
C CYS A 18 54.56 -20.11 -21.45
N ILE A 19 54.81 -19.37 -20.37
CA ILE A 19 55.33 -17.98 -20.44
C ILE A 19 56.85 -17.89 -20.23
N LEU A 20 57.52 -18.92 -19.71
CA LEU A 20 58.93 -18.82 -19.29
C LEU A 20 59.98 -19.52 -20.16
N LEU A 21 59.69 -19.84 -21.43
CA LEU A 21 60.73 -20.29 -22.37
C LEU A 21 60.55 -19.64 -23.75
N GLN A 22 60.74 -18.33 -23.82
CA GLN A 22 61.21 -17.70 -25.06
C GLN A 22 62.73 -17.87 -25.11
N ASN A 23 63.21 -18.87 -25.85
CA ASN A 23 64.55 -18.89 -26.46
C ASN A 23 64.73 -20.12 -27.36
N ASN A 24 63.97 -20.22 -28.44
CA ASN A 24 64.51 -20.52 -29.77
C ASN A 24 63.36 -20.61 -30.78
N HIS A 25 63.63 -20.17 -31.99
CA HIS A 25 62.77 -20.26 -33.17
C HIS A 25 61.97 -21.58 -33.25
N GLN A 26 60.66 -21.53 -32.99
CA GLN A 26 59.70 -22.45 -33.62
C GLN A 26 58.28 -21.89 -33.55
N SER A 27 57.58 -22.02 -34.67
CA SER A 27 56.30 -21.39 -34.96
C SER A 27 55.17 -21.90 -34.07
N LEU A 28 54.26 -20.99 -33.71
CA LEU A 28 53.01 -21.18 -32.97
C LEU A 28 51.99 -22.15 -33.62
N SER A 29 52.35 -22.85 -34.69
CA SER A 29 51.48 -23.79 -35.41
C SER A 29 51.41 -25.19 -34.79
N ASP A 30 52.39 -25.57 -33.95
CA ASP A 30 52.58 -26.98 -33.56
C ASP A 30 52.06 -27.32 -32.15
N CYS A 31 51.59 -26.32 -31.38
CA CYS A 31 50.98 -26.58 -30.07
C CYS A 31 49.45 -26.80 -30.13
N ILE A 32 48.82 -26.57 -31.30
CA ILE A 32 47.37 -26.75 -31.49
C ILE A 32 47.02 -28.19 -31.93
N VAL A 33 48.00 -28.97 -32.38
CA VAL A 33 47.76 -30.33 -32.90
C VAL A 33 48.48 -31.36 -32.04
N ARG A 34 47.89 -31.71 -30.90
CA ARG A 34 47.96 -33.05 -30.27
C ARG A 34 47.29 -33.05 -28.89
N ARG A 35 45.96 -33.05 -28.89
CA ARG A 35 45.17 -33.76 -27.87
C ARG A 35 43.75 -34.06 -28.36
N SER A 36 43.63 -34.57 -29.58
CA SER A 36 42.51 -35.44 -29.94
C SER A 36 43.00 -36.88 -29.78
N ASN A 37 42.27 -37.67 -28.99
CA ASN A 37 42.50 -39.09 -28.68
C ASN A 37 43.37 -39.37 -27.45
N GLU A 38 42.84 -39.05 -26.28
CA GLU A 38 42.94 -39.96 -25.13
C GLU A 38 41.60 -39.94 -24.39
N GLN A 39 40.93 -41.09 -24.45
CA GLN A 39 39.62 -41.35 -23.88
C GLN A 39 39.70 -41.37 -22.35
N GLU A 40 39.22 -40.32 -21.68
CA GLU A 40 38.58 -40.52 -20.39
C GLU A 40 37.13 -40.97 -20.64
N LYS A 41 36.95 -42.28 -20.82
CA LYS A 41 35.65 -42.94 -20.63
C LYS A 41 35.32 -42.91 -19.14
N GLY A 42 34.89 -41.75 -18.64
CA GLY A 42 33.95 -41.71 -17.53
C GLY A 42 32.67 -42.34 -18.06
N SER A 43 32.29 -43.51 -17.53
CA SER A 43 30.98 -44.08 -17.83
C SER A 43 29.91 -43.17 -17.23
N GLU A 44 29.51 -42.13 -17.96
CA GLU A 44 28.27 -41.44 -17.67
C GLU A 44 27.15 -42.43 -17.93
N MET A 45 26.73 -43.10 -16.85
CA MET A 45 25.48 -43.82 -16.81
C MET A 45 24.36 -42.80 -17.02
N ASN A 46 24.04 -42.56 -18.28
CA ASN A 46 22.82 -41.86 -18.68
C ASN A 46 21.64 -42.67 -18.14
N LYS A 47 21.19 -42.32 -16.93
CA LYS A 47 19.98 -42.85 -16.32
C LYS A 47 18.84 -42.48 -17.26
N LYS A 48 18.31 -43.46 -17.99
CA LYS A 48 17.12 -43.29 -18.82
C LYS A 48 15.95 -43.06 -17.88
N PHE A 49 15.54 -41.81 -17.71
CA PHE A 49 14.34 -41.42 -16.97
C PHE A 49 13.13 -42.04 -17.66
N SER A 50 12.31 -42.78 -16.92
CA SER A 50 11.09 -43.35 -17.47
C SER A 50 9.97 -42.33 -17.49
N LEU A 51 9.08 -42.42 -18.48
CA LEU A 51 7.91 -41.56 -18.57
C LEU A 51 7.01 -41.68 -17.33
N ILE A 52 6.96 -42.88 -16.73
CA ILE A 52 6.17 -43.16 -15.53
C ILE A 52 6.76 -42.49 -14.29
N GLU A 53 8.09 -42.43 -14.13
CA GLU A 53 8.72 -41.70 -13.02
C GLU A 53 8.39 -40.21 -13.05
N LEU A 54 8.43 -39.59 -14.25
CA LEU A 54 8.04 -38.20 -14.40
C LEU A 54 6.54 -37.99 -14.10
N LEU A 55 5.69 -38.91 -14.57
CA LEU A 55 4.24 -38.83 -14.39
C LEU A 55 3.82 -38.97 -12.91
N VAL A 56 4.48 -39.82 -12.14
CA VAL A 56 4.21 -39.95 -10.69
C VAL A 56 4.65 -38.69 -9.94
N VAL A 57 5.78 -38.09 -10.31
CA VAL A 57 6.27 -36.86 -9.66
C VAL A 57 5.32 -35.69 -9.87
N ILE A 58 4.86 -35.45 -11.10
CA ILE A 58 3.88 -34.38 -11.35
C ILE A 58 2.54 -34.65 -10.66
N ALA A 59 2.14 -35.92 -10.53
CA ALA A 59 0.93 -36.29 -9.79
C ALA A 59 1.06 -35.95 -8.30
N ILE A 60 2.20 -36.26 -7.68
CA ILE A 60 2.46 -35.92 -6.27
C ILE A 60 2.53 -34.39 -6.09
N ILE A 61 3.24 -33.66 -6.96
CA ILE A 61 3.30 -32.19 -6.92
C ILE A 61 1.90 -31.59 -7.06
N GLY A 62 1.06 -32.13 -7.95
CA GLY A 62 -0.32 -31.70 -8.14
C GLY A 62 -1.18 -31.89 -6.88
N ILE A 63 -1.05 -33.03 -6.19
CA ILE A 63 -1.76 -33.30 -4.93
C ILE A 63 -1.30 -32.33 -3.83
N LEU A 64 0.00 -32.09 -3.70
CA LEU A 64 0.52 -31.15 -2.70
C LEU A 64 0.11 -29.70 -3.00
N ALA A 65 0.19 -29.30 -4.27
CA ALA A 65 -0.18 -27.95 -4.70
C ALA A 65 -1.67 -27.68 -4.46
N SER A 66 -2.56 -28.64 -4.72
CA SER A 66 -4.01 -28.45 -4.54
C SER A 66 -4.40 -28.18 -3.08
N LEU A 67 -3.64 -28.72 -2.11
CA LEU A 67 -3.84 -28.45 -0.68
C LEU A 67 -3.27 -27.10 -0.23
N ILE A 68 -2.20 -26.61 -0.89
CA ILE A 68 -1.50 -25.37 -0.51
C ILE A 68 -2.20 -24.13 -1.07
N LEU A 69 -2.74 -24.20 -2.28
CA LEU A 69 -3.37 -23.06 -2.96
C LEU A 69 -4.45 -22.32 -2.14
N PRO A 70 -5.44 -22.99 -1.50
CA PRO A 70 -6.45 -22.29 -0.71
C PRO A 70 -5.84 -21.60 0.53
N SER A 71 -4.87 -22.26 1.19
CA SER A 71 -4.20 -21.68 2.36
C SER A 71 -3.35 -20.45 1.98
N LEU A 72 -2.64 -20.52 0.85
CA LEU A 72 -1.82 -19.41 0.36
C LEU A 72 -2.67 -18.21 -0.06
N ALA A 73 -3.84 -18.44 -0.66
CA ALA A 73 -4.78 -17.37 -1.01
C ALA A 73 -5.24 -16.61 0.24
N GLN A 74 -5.62 -17.33 1.30
CA GLN A 74 -6.00 -16.72 2.58
C GLN A 74 -4.83 -15.97 3.23
N ALA A 75 -3.62 -16.54 3.23
CA ALA A 75 -2.44 -15.91 3.79
C ALA A 75 -2.10 -14.59 3.06
N ARG A 76 -2.23 -14.55 1.73
CA ARG A 76 -2.04 -13.32 0.93
C ARG A 76 -3.07 -12.25 1.29
N LYS A 77 -4.35 -12.62 1.45
CA LYS A 77 -5.40 -11.69 1.87
C LYS A 77 -5.09 -11.08 3.24
N THR A 78 -4.71 -11.91 4.23
CA THR A 78 -4.32 -11.41 5.55
C THR A 78 -3.08 -10.51 5.51
N ALA A 79 -2.10 -10.84 4.67
CA ALA A 79 -0.91 -10.00 4.49
C ALA A 79 -1.27 -8.63 3.90
N ARG A 80 -2.12 -8.58 2.87
CA ARG A 80 -2.60 -7.32 2.27
C ARG A 80 -3.43 -6.50 3.26
N SER A 81 -4.30 -7.14 4.03
CA SER A 81 -5.04 -6.49 5.12
C SER A 81 -4.12 -5.85 6.16
N SER A 82 -3.03 -6.54 6.52
CA SER A 82 -2.01 -6.01 7.43
C SER A 82 -1.28 -4.79 6.85
N ILE A 83 -1.05 -4.77 5.52
CA ILE A 83 -0.52 -3.59 4.83
C ILE A 83 -1.50 -2.43 4.92
N CYS A 84 -2.80 -2.68 4.75
CA CYS A 84 -3.81 -1.61 4.84
C CYS A 84 -3.88 -0.98 6.24
N LEU A 85 -3.75 -1.78 7.31
CA LEU A 85 -3.62 -1.28 8.68
C LEU A 85 -2.36 -0.44 8.88
N ASN A 86 -1.23 -0.91 8.35
CA ASN A 86 0.03 -0.19 8.44
C ASN A 86 0.00 1.13 7.66
N ASN A 87 -0.69 1.17 6.52
CA ASN A 87 -0.92 2.38 5.73
C ASN A 87 -1.70 3.42 6.52
N GLN A 88 -2.78 3.01 7.19
CA GLN A 88 -3.53 3.87 8.12
C GLN A 88 -2.65 4.44 9.25
N LYS A 89 -1.79 3.61 9.85
CA LYS A 89 -0.87 4.06 10.90
C LYS A 89 0.14 5.09 10.39
N GLN A 90 0.62 4.94 9.16
CA GLN A 90 1.49 5.91 8.50
C GLN A 90 0.75 7.24 8.24
N ILE A 91 -0.50 7.18 7.75
CA ILE A 91 -1.36 8.37 7.57
C ILE A 91 -1.54 9.11 8.89
N TYR A 92 -1.85 8.40 9.97
CA TYR A 92 -1.96 8.99 11.31
C TYR A 92 -0.66 9.64 11.78
N THR A 93 0.48 9.01 11.50
CA THR A 93 1.78 9.57 11.87
C THR A 93 2.03 10.90 11.17
N ALA A 94 1.72 10.98 9.86
CA ALA A 94 1.79 12.22 9.11
C ALA A 94 0.83 13.28 9.64
N GLU A 95 -0.34 12.85 10.11
CA GLU A 95 -1.33 13.73 10.72
C GLU A 95 -0.88 14.31 12.06
N LEU A 96 -0.19 13.53 12.90
CA LEU A 96 0.44 14.08 14.12
C LEU A 96 1.53 15.11 13.79
N MET A 97 2.32 14.88 12.75
CA MET A 97 3.32 15.85 12.30
C MET A 97 2.64 17.14 11.82
N TRP A 98 1.60 17.00 11.00
CA TRP A 98 0.79 18.12 10.54
C TRP A 98 0.18 18.90 11.72
N ALA A 99 -0.40 18.19 12.69
CA ALA A 99 -1.01 18.81 13.87
C ALA A 99 0.03 19.55 14.72
N GLY A 100 1.24 19.02 14.85
CA GLY A 100 2.36 19.71 15.51
C GLY A 100 2.66 21.08 14.90
N ASP A 101 2.57 21.20 13.58
CA ASP A 101 2.79 22.45 12.85
C ASP A 101 1.54 23.36 12.79
N ASN A 102 0.36 22.84 13.14
CA ASN A 102 -0.94 23.53 13.02
C ASN A 102 -1.69 23.58 14.37
N GLU A 103 -1.01 23.97 15.44
CA GLU A 103 -1.61 24.24 16.77
C GLU A 103 -2.35 23.05 17.42
N GLY A 104 -1.98 21.82 17.07
CA GLY A 104 -2.63 20.60 17.55
C GLY A 104 -4.01 20.36 16.95
N LEU A 105 -4.34 21.02 15.84
CA LEU A 105 -5.58 20.80 15.11
C LEU A 105 -5.57 19.45 14.40
N ILE A 106 -6.73 18.83 14.34
CA ILE A 106 -7.03 17.72 13.45
C ILE A 106 -7.27 18.30 12.06
N ILE A 107 -6.67 17.65 11.08
CA ILE A 107 -6.80 18.06 9.69
C ILE A 107 -8.21 17.71 9.19
N TYR A 108 -8.78 18.59 8.38
CA TYR A 108 -10.16 18.51 7.92
C TYR A 108 -10.24 18.07 6.46
N CYS A 109 -11.43 17.60 6.06
CA CYS A 109 -11.78 17.41 4.66
C CYS A 109 -12.41 18.67 4.10
N TYR A 110 -11.77 19.28 3.11
CA TYR A 110 -12.28 20.51 2.50
C TYR A 110 -13.63 20.29 1.79
N ASN A 111 -14.61 21.15 2.08
CA ASN A 111 -15.96 21.07 1.52
C ASN A 111 -16.52 22.34 0.87
N GLY A 112 -15.76 23.42 0.82
CA GLY A 112 -16.20 24.67 0.18
C GLY A 112 -15.95 24.74 -1.33
N GLU A 113 -16.22 25.91 -1.91
CA GLU A 113 -16.07 26.21 -3.33
C GLU A 113 -14.66 26.70 -3.72
N ASP A 114 -13.71 26.75 -2.78
CA ASP A 114 -12.34 27.20 -3.06
C ASP A 114 -11.58 26.16 -3.91
N TRP A 115 -11.45 26.52 -5.18
CA TRP A 115 -10.65 25.79 -6.15
C TRP A 115 -9.16 25.72 -5.80
N ASN A 116 -8.67 26.55 -4.86
CA ASN A 116 -7.28 26.51 -4.37
C ASN A 116 -7.07 25.70 -3.09
N ALA A 117 -8.14 25.25 -2.42
CA ALA A 117 -7.98 24.43 -1.23
C ALA A 117 -7.24 23.11 -1.52
N ARG A 118 -6.66 22.47 -0.52
CA ARG A 118 -5.93 21.21 -0.72
C ARG A 118 -6.73 20.03 -0.17
N SER A 119 -6.60 18.87 -0.78
CA SER A 119 -7.15 17.66 -0.18
C SER A 119 -6.36 17.27 1.06
N TYR A 120 -6.98 16.51 1.96
CA TYR A 120 -6.29 16.06 3.17
C TYR A 120 -5.07 15.20 2.85
N ASP A 121 -5.17 14.35 1.82
CA ASP A 121 -4.04 13.52 1.41
C ASP A 121 -2.92 14.40 0.85
N ASP A 122 -3.21 15.46 0.09
CA ASP A 122 -2.18 16.39 -0.41
C ASP A 122 -1.44 17.09 0.71
N MET A 123 -2.16 17.49 1.75
CA MET A 123 -1.58 18.09 2.96
C MET A 123 -0.71 17.08 3.71
N LEU A 124 -1.20 15.87 3.96
CA LEU A 124 -0.43 14.84 4.69
C LEU A 124 0.73 14.26 3.89
N GLY A 125 0.55 14.13 2.57
CA GLY A 125 1.56 13.57 1.68
C GLY A 125 2.87 14.36 1.73
N GLU A 126 2.83 15.67 1.90
CA GLU A 126 4.06 16.49 2.02
C GLU A 126 4.90 16.08 3.24
N TYR A 127 4.25 15.79 4.38
CA TYR A 127 4.93 15.30 5.59
C TYR A 127 5.51 13.89 5.40
N MET A 128 4.99 13.14 4.44
CA MET A 128 5.47 11.82 4.06
C MET A 128 6.52 11.87 2.94
N GLY A 129 6.91 13.07 2.47
CA GLY A 129 7.89 13.25 1.39
C GLY A 129 7.29 13.25 -0.03
N ARG A 130 5.99 13.48 -0.18
CA ARG A 130 5.35 13.66 -1.48
C ARG A 130 5.59 15.07 -2.01
N GLU A 131 6.28 15.16 -3.13
CA GLU A 131 6.47 16.42 -3.86
C GLU A 131 5.32 16.64 -4.85
N LEU A 132 4.56 17.72 -4.62
CA LEU A 132 3.51 18.17 -5.52
C LEU A 132 4.01 19.34 -6.34
N SER A 133 4.01 19.21 -7.67
CA SER A 133 4.25 20.33 -8.58
C SER A 133 3.21 21.44 -8.36
N GLY A 134 3.58 22.70 -8.57
CA GLY A 134 2.67 23.85 -8.41
C GLY A 134 1.39 23.75 -9.26
N THR A 135 1.45 23.05 -10.40
CA THR A 135 0.27 22.73 -11.22
C THR A 135 -0.65 21.71 -10.52
N ILE A 136 -0.07 20.66 -9.92
CA ILE A 136 -0.82 19.62 -9.21
C ILE A 136 -1.47 20.20 -7.94
N LYS A 137 -0.80 21.11 -7.23
CA LYS A 137 -1.36 21.80 -6.05
C LYS A 137 -2.67 22.55 -6.34
N ARG A 138 -2.93 22.90 -7.61
CA ARG A 138 -4.16 23.58 -8.06
C ARG A 138 -5.14 22.65 -8.78
N LYS A 139 -4.75 21.42 -9.10
CA LYS A 139 -5.62 20.44 -9.75
C LYS A 139 -6.57 19.84 -8.69
N ASN A 140 -7.85 19.70 -9.04
CA ASN A 140 -8.81 18.96 -8.24
C ASN A 140 -8.71 17.45 -8.57
N GLY A 141 -7.58 16.85 -8.20
CA GLY A 141 -7.26 15.45 -8.44
C GLY A 141 -5.88 15.22 -9.04
N MET A 142 -5.24 14.13 -8.62
CA MET A 142 -3.94 13.67 -9.12
C MET A 142 -4.14 12.63 -10.21
N GLU A 143 -3.60 12.90 -11.39
CA GLU A 143 -3.65 11.97 -12.52
C GLU A 143 -2.56 10.88 -12.41
N VAL A 144 -2.73 9.74 -13.06
CA VAL A 144 -1.75 8.62 -13.04
C VAL A 144 -0.35 9.04 -13.54
N GLY A 145 -0.26 10.12 -14.33
CA GLY A 145 1.01 10.71 -14.78
C GLY A 145 1.55 11.85 -13.90
N ASP A 146 0.79 12.35 -12.93
CA ASP A 146 1.14 13.46 -12.06
C ASP A 146 1.95 12.96 -10.84
N SER A 147 3.24 12.72 -11.01
CA SER A 147 4.23 12.37 -9.96
C SER A 147 4.10 10.97 -9.30
N THR A 148 5.24 10.31 -9.20
CA THR A 148 5.46 8.87 -8.98
C THR A 148 6.05 8.55 -7.59
N SER A 149 5.69 9.32 -6.56
CA SER A 149 6.16 9.02 -5.21
C SER A 149 5.45 7.77 -4.66
N LYS A 150 6.23 6.83 -4.11
CA LYS A 150 5.71 5.65 -3.37
C LYS A 150 4.76 6.03 -2.23
N VAL A 151 4.76 7.29 -1.81
CA VAL A 151 3.82 7.84 -0.82
C VAL A 151 2.37 7.71 -1.29
N ASN A 152 2.09 7.75 -2.59
CA ASN A 152 0.74 7.57 -3.13
C ASN A 152 0.16 6.19 -2.78
N ASP A 153 1.00 5.15 -2.75
CA ASP A 153 0.61 3.79 -2.41
C ASP A 153 0.13 3.67 -0.95
N VAL A 154 0.57 4.57 -0.07
CA VAL A 154 0.13 4.59 1.34
C VAL A 154 -1.34 4.99 1.46
N PHE A 155 -1.87 5.76 0.50
CA PHE A 155 -3.28 6.14 0.49
C PHE A 155 -4.20 5.10 -0.19
N GLN A 156 -3.63 3.95 -0.58
CA GLN A 156 -4.32 2.84 -1.22
C GLN A 156 -4.21 1.58 -0.37
N CYS A 157 -5.32 0.87 -0.21
CA CYS A 157 -5.31 -0.46 0.40
C CYS A 157 -5.12 -1.51 -0.70
N PRO A 158 -4.17 -2.44 -0.60
CA PRO A 158 -4.01 -3.51 -1.59
C PRO A 158 -5.18 -4.49 -1.74
N GLU A 159 -6.15 -4.48 -0.80
CA GLU A 159 -7.42 -5.22 -0.93
C GLU A 159 -8.50 -4.40 -1.65
N ASP A 160 -8.27 -3.12 -1.94
CA ASP A 160 -9.19 -2.29 -2.72
C ASP A 160 -9.13 -2.69 -4.20
N THR A 161 -10.12 -3.46 -4.62
CA THR A 161 -10.25 -3.93 -6.01
C THR A 161 -11.19 -3.06 -6.84
N LEU A 162 -11.67 -1.93 -6.30
CA LEU A 162 -12.61 -1.08 -7.01
C LEU A 162 -11.93 -0.30 -8.12
N GLU A 163 -12.62 -0.20 -9.24
CA GLU A 163 -12.19 0.64 -10.36
C GLU A 163 -12.48 2.12 -10.05
N ASN A 164 -11.61 2.99 -10.54
CA ASN A 164 -11.86 4.43 -10.45
C ASN A 164 -13.00 4.83 -11.38
N HIS A 165 -13.86 5.73 -10.92
CA HIS A 165 -14.89 6.32 -11.77
C HIS A 165 -14.28 7.12 -12.94
N TRP A 166 -13.06 7.64 -12.75
CA TRP A 166 -12.33 8.39 -13.76
C TRP A 166 -10.94 7.76 -13.95
N ASP A 167 -10.77 7.04 -15.06
CA ASP A 167 -9.58 6.23 -15.38
C ASP A 167 -8.25 6.98 -15.29
N ASN A 168 -8.27 8.30 -15.46
CA ASN A 168 -7.06 9.11 -15.45
C ASN A 168 -6.55 9.46 -14.04
N PHE A 169 -7.34 9.25 -12.99
CA PHE A 169 -6.97 9.64 -11.62
C PHE A 169 -6.40 8.49 -10.80
N ILE A 170 -5.56 8.82 -9.82
CA ILE A 170 -5.02 7.85 -8.86
C ILE A 170 -6.06 7.58 -7.77
N ARG A 171 -6.31 6.30 -7.46
CA ARG A 171 -7.30 5.87 -6.47
C ARG A 171 -6.90 6.24 -5.04
N ARG A 172 -7.89 6.50 -4.18
CA ARG A 172 -7.72 6.65 -2.73
C ARG A 172 -8.72 5.76 -1.98
N THR A 173 -8.25 4.86 -1.14
CA THR A 173 -9.12 3.96 -0.36
C THR A 173 -9.60 4.64 0.92
N TYR A 174 -8.72 5.37 1.59
CA TYR A 174 -9.00 5.92 2.91
C TYR A 174 -9.82 7.21 2.82
N SER A 175 -10.85 7.29 3.64
CA SER A 175 -11.69 8.46 3.84
C SER A 175 -11.57 8.89 5.29
N ARG A 176 -11.90 10.15 5.52
CA ARG A 176 -11.77 10.83 6.80
C ARG A 176 -13.13 11.28 7.28
N ASN A 177 -13.31 11.26 8.58
CA ASN A 177 -14.48 11.87 9.19
C ASN A 177 -14.45 13.38 8.87
N SER A 178 -15.51 13.88 8.26
CA SER A 178 -15.57 15.27 7.76
C SER A 178 -16.08 16.29 8.78
N GLY A 179 -16.47 15.87 9.99
CA GLY A 179 -17.10 16.75 10.97
C GLY A 179 -18.54 17.15 10.58
N PRO A 180 -19.20 17.99 11.41
CA PRO A 180 -20.55 18.45 11.15
C PRO A 180 -20.61 19.31 9.88
N ASN A 181 -21.78 19.33 9.23
CA ASN A 181 -22.17 20.21 8.10
C ASN A 181 -22.02 19.64 6.68
N PHE A 182 -22.36 18.36 6.52
CA PHE A 182 -22.87 17.89 5.23
C PHE A 182 -24.24 17.26 5.44
N TRP A 183 -25.03 17.16 4.37
CA TRP A 183 -26.42 16.70 4.30
C TRP A 183 -26.82 15.53 5.22
N ASP A 184 -25.86 14.69 5.63
CA ASP A 184 -26.05 13.52 6.49
C ASP A 184 -24.90 13.27 7.51
N GLY A 185 -24.09 14.27 7.85
CA GLY A 185 -22.87 14.13 8.65
C GLY A 185 -23.07 13.71 10.11
N VAL A 186 -22.42 12.63 10.55
CA VAL A 186 -22.22 12.36 11.99
C VAL A 186 -21.06 13.22 12.48
N SER A 187 -21.34 14.04 13.48
CA SER A 187 -20.45 15.11 13.91
C SER A 187 -19.33 14.64 14.85
N PHE A 188 -18.20 15.35 14.77
CA PHE A 188 -17.23 15.56 15.84
C PHE A 188 -17.79 16.40 17.01
N GLY A 189 -19.09 16.29 17.31
CA GLY A 189 -19.83 17.14 18.24
C GLY A 189 -20.36 18.42 17.58
N SER A 190 -21.68 18.51 17.44
CA SER A 190 -22.41 19.77 17.46
C SER A 190 -23.84 19.45 17.88
N GLU A 191 -24.30 20.01 18.99
CA GLU A 191 -25.72 20.03 19.38
C GLU A 191 -26.49 21.10 18.59
N ASP A 192 -25.79 22.01 17.90
CA ASP A 192 -26.38 23.16 17.22
C ASP A 192 -26.19 23.10 15.69
N GLU A 193 -27.30 23.18 14.95
CA GLU A 193 -27.38 23.26 13.48
C GLU A 193 -26.81 24.60 12.94
N VAL A 194 -25.53 24.86 13.15
CA VAL A 194 -24.88 26.05 12.58
C VAL A 194 -24.06 25.65 11.36
N TRP A 195 -24.38 26.24 10.21
CA TRP A 195 -23.68 26.14 8.91
C TRP A 195 -22.25 26.71 8.96
N LEU A 196 -21.42 26.23 9.88
CA LEU A 196 -20.05 26.68 10.07
C LEU A 196 -19.12 25.96 9.10
N GLU A 197 -18.23 26.76 8.50
CA GLU A 197 -17.04 26.33 7.76
C GLU A 197 -16.32 25.20 8.52
N SER A 198 -15.71 24.26 7.79
CA SER A 198 -15.10 23.02 8.32
C SER A 198 -14.53 23.17 9.74
N ILE A 199 -15.28 22.72 10.76
CA ILE A 199 -14.83 22.87 12.15
C ILE A 199 -13.65 21.93 12.39
N GLN A 200 -12.49 22.53 12.66
CA GLN A 200 -11.29 21.79 13.04
C GLN A 200 -11.27 21.64 14.57
N LEU A 201 -11.20 20.40 15.05
CA LEU A 201 -11.02 20.13 16.47
C LEU A 201 -9.55 20.09 16.85
N LYS A 202 -9.23 20.42 18.10
CA LYS A 202 -7.92 20.11 18.67
C LYS A 202 -7.90 18.69 19.24
N PHE A 203 -6.77 18.01 19.14
CA PHE A 203 -6.58 16.70 19.80
C PHE A 203 -6.87 16.75 21.31
N SER A 204 -6.54 17.88 21.96
CA SER A 204 -6.76 18.09 23.40
C SER A 204 -8.22 18.24 23.80
N GLU A 205 -9.12 18.48 22.86
CA GLU A 205 -10.55 18.68 23.14
C GLU A 205 -11.33 17.36 23.12
N ILE A 206 -10.68 16.25 22.80
CA ILE A 206 -11.34 14.94 22.64
C ILE A 206 -11.09 14.12 23.90
N ASP A 207 -12.13 14.00 24.74
CA ASP A 207 -12.06 13.32 26.02
C ASP A 207 -11.76 11.81 25.88
N ASP A 208 -12.36 11.15 24.87
CA ASP A 208 -12.23 9.70 24.67
C ASP A 208 -11.71 9.34 23.26
N ALA A 209 -10.48 9.80 22.97
CA ALA A 209 -9.85 9.70 21.65
C ALA A 209 -9.73 8.26 21.10
N SER A 210 -9.72 7.25 21.97
CA SER A 210 -9.68 5.83 21.60
C SER A 210 -11.03 5.29 21.08
N ARG A 211 -12.12 6.02 21.37
CA ARG A 211 -13.46 5.72 20.89
C ARG A 211 -13.82 6.55 19.69
N VAL A 212 -13.12 7.64 19.35
CA VAL A 212 -13.49 8.49 18.20
C VAL A 212 -12.71 8.10 16.95
N MET A 213 -13.42 7.79 15.87
CA MET A 213 -12.83 7.46 14.56
C MET A 213 -12.36 8.72 13.83
N LEU A 214 -11.13 8.66 13.33
CA LEU A 214 -10.48 9.70 12.53
C LEU A 214 -10.52 9.39 11.03
N THR A 215 -10.06 8.19 10.65
CA THR A 215 -10.07 7.71 9.25
C THR A 215 -10.67 6.32 9.18
N SER A 216 -11.28 6.00 8.04
CA SER A 216 -11.73 4.65 7.71
C SER A 216 -11.40 4.28 6.27
N GLU A 217 -11.33 2.99 6.00
CA GLU A 217 -11.47 2.46 4.65
C GLU A 217 -12.91 2.67 4.16
N LYS A 218 -13.08 3.63 3.25
CA LYS A 218 -14.32 3.80 2.50
C LYS A 218 -13.90 3.97 1.04
N ALA A 219 -13.70 2.83 0.39
CA ALA A 219 -13.36 2.80 -1.02
C ALA A 219 -14.65 3.00 -1.81
N ILE A 220 -14.84 4.18 -2.40
CA ILE A 220 -15.92 4.43 -3.39
C ILE A 220 -15.30 4.86 -4.71
N ASN A 221 -15.93 4.58 -5.85
CA ASN A 221 -15.34 4.82 -7.19
C ASN A 221 -14.93 6.29 -7.41
N PHE A 222 -15.55 7.20 -6.68
CA PHE A 222 -15.32 8.64 -6.71
C PHE A 222 -14.10 9.10 -5.89
N ASN A 223 -13.52 8.25 -5.05
CA ASN A 223 -12.36 8.63 -4.24
C ASN A 223 -11.08 8.60 -5.08
N SER A 224 -10.45 9.76 -5.21
CA SER A 224 -9.15 9.91 -5.87
C SER A 224 -8.22 10.80 -5.06
N LEU A 225 -6.91 10.59 -5.20
CA LEU A 225 -5.90 11.47 -4.60
C LEU A 225 -6.03 12.89 -5.15
N GLY A 226 -5.74 13.89 -4.31
CA GLY A 226 -5.90 15.31 -4.67
C GLY A 226 -7.36 15.80 -4.79
N ARG A 227 -8.36 14.89 -4.75
CA ARG A 227 -9.77 15.29 -4.79
C ARG A 227 -10.30 15.61 -3.40
N LYS A 228 -10.72 16.87 -3.26
CA LYS A 228 -11.08 17.49 -1.98
C LYS A 228 -12.40 16.94 -1.44
N GLY A 229 -13.44 16.94 -2.25
CA GLY A 229 -14.80 16.65 -1.79
C GLY A 229 -15.20 15.17 -1.72
N GLN A 230 -14.34 14.27 -2.18
CA GLN A 230 -14.63 12.84 -2.29
C GLN A 230 -13.77 12.05 -1.32
N SER A 231 -13.62 12.55 -0.10
CA SER A 231 -12.81 11.97 0.99
C SER A 231 -13.66 11.69 2.24
N ARG A 232 -14.96 11.93 2.15
CA ARG A 232 -15.81 12.17 3.30
C ARG A 232 -16.51 10.90 3.77
N LEU A 233 -16.57 10.78 5.07
CA LEU A 233 -17.20 9.69 5.81
C LEU A 233 -18.24 10.32 6.74
N PHE A 234 -19.53 10.13 6.46
CA PHE A 234 -20.63 10.77 7.20
C PHE A 234 -21.27 9.81 8.18
N ARG A 235 -21.82 8.70 7.67
CA ARG A 235 -22.54 7.69 8.44
C ARG A 235 -21.97 6.29 8.19
N PRO A 236 -22.20 5.33 9.09
CA PRO A 236 -21.98 3.94 8.82
C PRO A 236 -22.58 3.52 7.48
N THR A 237 -23.81 3.96 7.15
CA THR A 237 -24.51 3.71 5.87
C THR A 237 -23.68 4.02 4.63
N ASP A 238 -22.77 5.00 4.68
CA ASP A 238 -21.94 5.35 3.53
C ASP A 238 -20.89 4.29 3.20
N GLN A 239 -20.56 3.44 4.17
CA GLN A 239 -19.73 2.25 3.96
C GLN A 239 -20.57 1.07 3.45
N TYR A 240 -21.88 1.27 3.25
CA TYR A 240 -22.82 0.29 2.70
C TYR A 240 -23.36 0.59 1.30
N GLU A 241 -23.24 1.80 0.74
CA GLU A 241 -23.89 2.05 -0.55
C GLU A 241 -23.20 1.31 -1.72
N GLY A 242 -23.84 0.25 -2.25
CA GLY A 242 -23.47 -0.45 -3.50
C GLY A 242 -22.84 -1.84 -3.32
N GLU A 243 -22.38 -2.48 -4.40
CA GLU A 243 -21.73 -3.83 -4.38
C GLU A 243 -20.32 -3.85 -3.74
N GLN A 244 -19.96 -2.80 -3.00
CA GLN A 244 -18.58 -2.47 -2.59
C GLN A 244 -18.26 -2.91 -1.17
N PHE A 245 -19.12 -3.76 -0.62
CA PHE A 245 -18.93 -4.38 0.65
C PHE A 245 -17.70 -5.29 0.57
N ASP A 246 -16.84 -5.17 1.58
CA ASP A 246 -16.02 -6.29 2.05
C ASP A 246 -14.54 -6.36 1.61
N LEU A 247 -13.81 -5.24 1.79
CA LEU A 247 -12.34 -5.23 1.65
C LEU A 247 -11.66 -6.36 2.46
N HIS A 248 -12.09 -6.61 3.70
CA HIS A 248 -11.41 -7.56 4.60
C HIS A 248 -12.22 -8.79 5.03
N GLY A 249 -13.43 -9.02 4.53
CA GLY A 249 -14.28 -10.15 4.92
C GLY A 249 -15.34 -9.82 5.99
N SER A 250 -16.61 -10.16 5.74
CA SER A 250 -17.74 -9.98 6.67
C SER A 250 -18.00 -8.55 7.17
N TYR A 251 -18.07 -7.55 6.27
CA TYR A 251 -18.39 -6.16 6.62
C TYR A 251 -17.37 -5.53 7.58
N LYS A 252 -16.10 -5.94 7.45
CA LYS A 252 -15.00 -5.45 8.28
C LYS A 252 -14.17 -4.42 7.54
N TYR A 253 -13.92 -3.31 8.21
CA TYR A 253 -13.02 -2.26 7.76
C TYR A 253 -11.96 -2.00 8.82
N ASN A 254 -10.83 -1.49 8.38
CA ASN A 254 -9.85 -0.92 9.27
C ASN A 254 -10.23 0.53 9.59
N TYR A 255 -10.25 0.83 10.88
CA TYR A 255 -10.49 2.15 11.41
C TYR A 255 -9.23 2.65 12.11
N THR A 256 -8.95 3.94 11.97
CA THR A 256 -7.97 4.66 12.78
C THR A 256 -8.70 5.59 13.72
N PHE A 257 -8.38 5.50 15.00
CA PHE A 257 -8.93 6.35 16.04
C PHE A 257 -8.05 7.58 16.25
N VAL A 258 -8.58 8.58 16.95
CA VAL A 258 -7.88 9.84 17.25
C VAL A 258 -6.62 9.61 18.09
N ASP A 259 -6.60 8.57 18.94
CA ASP A 259 -5.40 8.14 19.69
C ASP A 259 -4.34 7.43 18.81
N GLY A 260 -4.64 7.22 17.53
CA GLY A 260 -3.79 6.54 16.56
C GLY A 260 -3.83 5.04 16.62
N SER A 261 -4.69 4.45 17.45
CA SER A 261 -4.93 3.01 17.40
C SER A 261 -5.62 2.66 16.08
N THR A 262 -5.23 1.55 15.47
CA THR A 262 -5.83 1.05 14.23
C THR A 262 -6.44 -0.31 14.51
N LYS A 263 -7.72 -0.51 14.21
CA LYS A 263 -8.41 -1.79 14.46
C LYS A 263 -9.28 -2.18 13.28
N THR A 264 -9.24 -3.48 12.96
CA THR A 264 -10.22 -4.09 12.05
C THR A 264 -11.50 -4.37 12.84
N MET A 265 -12.60 -3.74 12.47
CA MET A 265 -13.88 -3.92 13.15
C MET A 265 -15.01 -4.03 12.12
N SER A 266 -16.12 -4.63 12.54
CA SER A 266 -17.33 -4.53 11.74
C SER A 266 -17.88 -3.11 11.81
N ILE A 267 -18.40 -2.60 10.70
CA ILE A 267 -19.19 -1.36 10.63
C ILE A 267 -20.23 -1.21 11.74
N PHE A 268 -20.91 -2.30 12.11
CA PHE A 268 -21.93 -2.30 13.16
C PHE A 268 -21.35 -2.12 14.56
N ALA A 269 -20.12 -2.58 14.80
CA ALA A 269 -19.47 -2.42 16.09
C ALA A 269 -19.15 -0.95 16.40
N GLY A 270 -19.12 -0.10 15.36
CA GLY A 270 -18.93 1.33 15.53
C GLY A 270 -20.21 2.09 15.91
N ILE A 271 -21.40 1.53 15.69
CA ILE A 271 -22.68 2.24 15.86
C ILE A 271 -22.96 2.55 17.34
N GLY A 272 -22.58 1.62 18.23
CA GLY A 272 -22.86 1.70 19.67
C GLY A 272 -24.37 1.59 19.98
N ASP A 273 -24.88 2.40 20.90
CA ASP A 273 -26.31 2.40 21.32
C ASP A 273 -27.23 3.15 20.34
N GLY A 274 -26.64 3.81 19.34
CA GLY A 274 -27.35 4.48 18.25
C GLY A 274 -27.89 3.53 17.16
N ASP A 275 -28.28 4.12 16.04
CA ASP A 275 -28.66 3.38 14.82
C ASP A 275 -27.75 3.73 13.63
N ILE A 276 -27.95 3.08 12.49
CA ILE A 276 -27.08 3.24 11.31
C ILE A 276 -27.08 4.67 10.73
N ASN A 277 -28.14 5.44 10.96
CA ASN A 277 -28.30 6.83 10.53
C ASN A 277 -27.91 7.83 11.62
N ASN A 278 -28.08 7.44 12.89
CA ASN A 278 -27.73 8.22 14.08
C ASN A 278 -26.84 7.37 15.01
N PRO A 279 -25.61 7.03 14.60
CA PRO A 279 -24.72 6.25 15.46
C PRO A 279 -24.31 7.10 16.65
N LEU A 280 -24.09 6.46 17.80
CA LEU A 280 -23.64 7.12 19.03
C LEU A 280 -22.25 6.61 19.50
N GLY A 281 -21.75 5.54 18.87
CA GLY A 281 -20.46 4.95 19.18
C GLY A 281 -19.30 5.70 18.55
N ILE A 282 -18.43 4.97 17.83
CA ILE A 282 -17.13 5.51 17.38
C ILE A 282 -17.22 6.61 16.31
N TRP A 283 -18.43 6.90 15.85
CA TRP A 283 -18.73 7.91 14.85
C TRP A 283 -18.99 9.28 15.48
N THR A 284 -19.29 9.34 16.78
CA THR A 284 -19.53 10.60 17.49
C THR A 284 -18.38 10.93 18.44
N ARG A 285 -18.32 12.19 18.86
CA ARG A 285 -17.44 12.65 19.94
C ARG A 285 -18.06 12.46 21.33
N VAL A 286 -19.36 12.21 21.43
CA VAL A 286 -20.05 12.14 22.72
C VAL A 286 -19.57 10.89 23.44
N SER A 287 -18.88 11.10 24.57
CA SER A 287 -18.44 10.01 25.42
C SER A 287 -19.66 9.34 26.06
N GLY A 288 -19.84 8.04 25.81
CA GLY A 288 -20.74 7.20 26.61
C GLY A 288 -22.08 6.85 25.97
N ASP A 289 -22.01 6.13 24.87
CA ASP A 289 -22.77 4.86 24.85
C ASP A 289 -22.31 3.96 25.99
#